data_AF-A0A349IR84-F1
#
_entry.id   AF-A0A349IR84-F1
#
_cell.length_a   1.000
_cell.length_b   1.000
_cell.length_c   1.000
_cell.angle_alpha   90.00
_cell.angle_beta   90.00
_cell.angle_gamma   90.00
#
_symmetry.space_group_name_H-M   'P 1'
#
loop_
_entity.id
_entity.type
_entity.pdbx_description
1 polymer ?
#
loop_
_entity_poly.entity_id
_entity_poly.type
_entity_poly.pdbx_seq_one_letter_code
_entity_poly.pdbx_strand_id
1 'polypeptide(L)'
;MDLSEFFYTERKLIKDLQIVLKDFEPLVKDPRFLWTSRPFKNFNLLPREAWGNWLVCVVLREMHGRDITFMEDNDGDGFIVDRDRRIVFPTEHVNALEIPQGRKWPSGEQRIIDAIELKIKRGPEYASGKVLVVFFDGAGYFLRSRVRENIFGRHNFEAVFCVGLGESTESGYSYYVTEFRDSFVGQSITHRVDIDRVFENWEVTKILQ
;
A
#
# COMPACT_ATOMS: atom_id res chain seq x y z
N MET A 1 -9.25 0.02 16.76
CA MET A 1 -9.35 -1.21 17.57
C MET A 1 -8.11 -1.31 18.45
N ASP A 2 -8.25 -1.75 19.69
CA ASP A 2 -7.13 -1.89 20.66
C ASP A 2 -6.28 -3.13 20.31
N LEU A 3 -4.95 -2.99 20.39
CA LEU A 3 -4.00 -4.10 20.20
C LEU A 3 -4.23 -5.28 21.15
N SER A 4 -4.80 -5.06 22.34
CA SER A 4 -5.01 -6.14 23.32
C SER A 4 -5.89 -7.28 22.81
N GLU A 5 -6.83 -6.99 21.89
CA GLU A 5 -7.72 -8.00 21.30
C GLU A 5 -7.02 -8.84 20.22
N PHE A 6 -5.94 -8.34 19.62
CA PHE A 6 -5.21 -9.03 18.54
C PHE A 6 -4.17 -10.05 19.04
N PHE A 7 -3.61 -9.85 20.24
CA PHE A 7 -2.57 -10.73 20.80
C PHE A 7 -3.07 -12.14 21.17
N TYR A 8 -4.38 -12.40 21.12
CA TYR A 8 -4.96 -13.74 21.33
C TYR A 8 -5.02 -14.60 20.05
N THR A 9 -4.69 -14.03 18.89
CA THR A 9 -4.68 -14.75 17.61
C THR A 9 -3.25 -15.05 17.18
N GLU A 10 -3.00 -16.25 16.61
CA GLU A 10 -1.70 -16.67 16.07
C GLU A 10 -1.31 -15.92 14.77
N ARG A 11 -1.41 -14.59 14.76
CA ARG A 11 -1.04 -13.75 13.62
C ARG A 11 0.43 -13.34 13.70
N LYS A 12 1.16 -13.46 12.60
CA LYS A 12 2.54 -13.02 12.49
C LYS A 12 2.63 -11.53 12.23
N LEU A 13 3.36 -10.87 13.10
CA LEU A 13 3.71 -9.46 13.02
C LEU A 13 5.13 -9.29 12.47
N ILE A 14 5.33 -8.38 11.53
CA ILE A 14 6.67 -8.02 11.08
C ILE A 14 7.36 -7.23 12.18
N LYS A 15 8.42 -7.82 12.74
CA LYS A 15 9.18 -7.22 13.84
C LYS A 15 10.06 -6.07 13.39
N ASP A 16 10.64 -6.20 12.20
CA ASP A 16 11.65 -5.31 11.66
C ASP A 16 11.45 -5.13 10.15
N LEU A 17 11.19 -3.88 9.73
CA LEU A 17 11.02 -3.53 8.31
C LEU A 17 12.33 -3.63 7.52
N GLN A 18 13.48 -3.50 8.18
CA GLN A 18 14.81 -3.58 7.57
C GLN A 18 15.13 -5.02 7.15
N ILE A 19 14.82 -5.98 8.03
CA ILE A 19 15.05 -7.41 7.72
C ILE A 19 14.13 -7.85 6.58
N VAL A 20 12.84 -7.51 6.65
CA VAL A 20 11.88 -7.95 5.62
C VAL A 20 12.12 -7.28 4.27
N LEU A 21 12.75 -6.09 4.23
CA LEU A 21 13.11 -5.43 2.97
C LEU A 21 14.00 -6.34 2.12
N LYS A 22 14.95 -7.04 2.75
CA LYS A 22 15.82 -7.98 2.05
C LYS A 22 15.05 -9.17 1.48
N ASP A 23 14.04 -9.65 2.20
CA ASP A 23 13.17 -10.74 1.74
C ASP A 23 12.31 -10.33 0.52
N PHE A 24 12.04 -9.04 0.33
CA PHE A 24 11.31 -8.51 -0.82
C PHE A 24 12.15 -8.37 -2.09
N GLU A 25 13.49 -8.37 -1.99
CA GLU A 25 14.40 -8.22 -3.13
C GLU A 25 14.04 -9.10 -4.35
N PRO A 26 13.89 -10.44 -4.22
CA PRO A 26 13.56 -11.28 -5.37
C PRO A 26 12.17 -10.99 -5.95
N LEU A 27 11.22 -10.52 -5.12
CA LEU A 27 9.84 -10.28 -5.54
C LEU A 27 9.70 -8.99 -6.34
N VAL A 28 10.47 -7.97 -5.97
CA VAL A 28 10.45 -6.67 -6.65
C VAL A 28 11.32 -6.71 -7.91
N LYS A 29 12.45 -7.43 -7.88
CA LYS A 29 13.32 -7.61 -9.07
C LYS A 29 12.64 -8.38 -10.19
N ASP A 30 11.71 -9.27 -9.86
CA ASP A 30 10.92 -9.99 -10.85
C ASP A 30 9.42 -9.71 -10.63
N PRO A 31 8.84 -8.75 -11.38
CA PRO A 31 7.47 -8.27 -11.15
C PRO A 31 6.40 -9.36 -11.30
N ARG A 32 6.74 -10.49 -11.94
CA ARG A 32 5.83 -11.65 -12.03
C ARG A 32 5.41 -12.15 -10.65
N PHE A 33 6.26 -12.03 -9.63
CA PHE A 33 5.90 -12.41 -8.26
C PHE A 33 4.79 -11.55 -7.68
N LEU A 34 4.79 -10.24 -8.00
CA LEU A 34 3.75 -9.30 -7.57
C LEU A 34 2.42 -9.53 -8.30
N TRP A 35 2.46 -10.08 -9.52
CA TRP A 35 1.27 -10.45 -10.28
C TRP A 35 0.62 -11.74 -9.78
N THR A 36 1.39 -12.63 -9.15
CA THR A 36 0.87 -13.92 -8.71
C THR A 36 -0.06 -13.80 -7.50
N SER A 37 -1.02 -14.73 -7.40
CA SER A 37 -1.93 -14.85 -6.25
C SER A 37 -1.52 -15.96 -5.29
N ARG A 38 -0.21 -16.24 -5.17
CA ARG A 38 0.28 -17.23 -4.20
C ARG A 38 0.85 -16.53 -2.97
N PRO A 39 0.31 -16.80 -1.75
CA PRO A 39 0.87 -16.27 -0.52
C PRO A 39 2.29 -16.75 -0.27
N PHE A 40 3.00 -16.07 0.63
CA PHE A 40 4.25 -16.61 1.17
C PHE A 40 3.98 -17.91 1.91
N LYS A 41 4.96 -18.82 1.93
CA LYS A 41 4.85 -20.08 2.69
C LYS A 41 4.64 -19.85 4.19
N ASN A 42 5.22 -18.77 4.73
CA ASN A 42 5.28 -18.52 6.17
C ASN A 42 4.58 -17.21 6.58
N PHE A 43 3.86 -16.55 5.67
CA PHE A 43 3.19 -15.28 5.94
C PHE A 43 1.96 -15.16 5.06
N ASN A 44 0.78 -15.04 5.66
CA ASN A 44 -0.50 -15.15 4.97
C ASN A 44 -0.93 -13.84 4.30
N LEU A 45 -0.03 -13.22 3.55
CA LEU A 45 -0.34 -12.14 2.60
C LEU A 45 0.19 -12.51 1.23
N LEU A 46 -0.43 -11.96 0.19
CA LEU A 46 0.12 -12.03 -1.15
C LEU A 46 1.34 -11.10 -1.26
N PRO A 47 2.33 -11.41 -2.12
CA PRO A 47 3.55 -10.60 -2.25
C PRO A 47 3.29 -9.10 -2.43
N ARG A 48 2.30 -8.75 -3.25
CA ARG A 48 1.88 -7.36 -3.49
C ARG A 48 1.22 -6.70 -2.27
N GLU A 49 0.50 -7.45 -1.44
CA GLU A 49 -0.17 -6.93 -0.24
C GLU A 49 0.85 -6.62 0.82
N ALA A 50 1.77 -7.56 1.06
CA ALA A 50 2.90 -7.36 1.95
C ALA A 50 3.79 -6.20 1.48
N TRP A 51 4.05 -6.10 0.18
CA TRP A 51 4.84 -5.01 -0.39
C TRP A 51 4.16 -3.64 -0.26
N GLY A 52 2.87 -3.56 -0.59
CA GLY A 52 2.07 -2.35 -0.41
C GLY A 52 2.01 -1.92 1.05
N ASN A 53 1.81 -2.86 1.98
CA ASN A 53 1.80 -2.58 3.41
C ASN A 53 3.18 -2.12 3.91
N TRP A 54 4.28 -2.72 3.43
CA TRP A 54 5.63 -2.27 3.75
C TRP A 54 5.87 -0.82 3.32
N LEU A 55 5.52 -0.48 2.07
CA LEU A 55 5.66 0.88 1.52
C LEU A 55 4.83 1.93 2.28
N VAL A 56 3.60 1.57 2.68
CA VAL A 56 2.77 2.43 3.53
C VAL A 56 3.39 2.59 4.92
N CYS A 57 3.90 1.51 5.52
CA CYS A 57 4.51 1.57 6.85
C CYS A 57 5.73 2.49 6.88
N VAL A 58 6.66 2.39 5.93
CA VAL A 58 7.87 3.24 5.92
C VAL A 58 7.52 4.72 5.79
N VAL A 59 6.49 5.06 5.00
CA VAL A 59 6.01 6.44 4.87
C VAL A 59 5.35 6.91 6.16
N LEU A 60 4.51 6.10 6.78
CA LEU A 60 3.87 6.46 8.05
C LEU A 60 4.90 6.60 9.19
N ARG A 61 5.96 5.79 9.19
CA ARG A 61 7.10 5.95 10.11
C ARG A 61 7.76 7.31 9.92
N GLU A 62 8.08 7.68 8.69
CA GLU A 62 8.70 8.98 8.37
C GLU A 62 7.80 10.15 8.80
N MET A 63 6.52 10.09 8.44
CA MET A 63 5.56 11.17 8.72
C MET A 63 5.33 11.41 10.21
N HIS A 64 5.49 10.37 11.04
CA HIS A 64 5.05 10.43 12.42
C HIS A 64 6.13 10.15 13.46
N GLY A 65 7.31 9.66 13.07
CA GLY A 65 8.39 9.28 13.97
C GLY A 65 8.00 8.18 14.97
N ARG A 66 7.18 7.21 14.54
CA ARG A 66 6.61 6.15 15.40
C ARG A 66 6.93 4.74 14.90
N ASP A 67 6.87 3.74 15.78
CA ASP A 67 7.04 2.33 15.40
C ASP A 67 5.77 1.76 14.75
N ILE A 68 5.70 1.90 13.43
CA ILE A 68 4.58 1.43 12.60
C ILE A 68 5.04 0.25 11.74
N THR A 69 4.30 -0.85 11.72
CA THR A 69 4.62 -2.06 10.95
C THR A 69 3.35 -2.69 10.39
N PHE A 70 3.44 -3.89 9.82
CA PHE A 70 2.29 -4.64 9.34
C PHE A 70 2.24 -6.07 9.87
N MET A 71 1.06 -6.66 9.80
CA MET A 71 0.71 -7.99 10.29
C MET A 71 -0.13 -8.73 9.25
N GLU A 72 -0.02 -10.06 9.22
CA GLU A 72 -0.88 -10.89 8.37
C GLU A 72 -2.33 -10.92 8.88
N ASP A 73 -3.25 -11.31 8.01
CA ASP A 73 -4.61 -11.68 8.37
C ASP A 73 -4.99 -13.02 7.74
N ASN A 74 -5.87 -13.77 8.38
CA ASN A 74 -6.35 -15.05 7.82
C ASN A 74 -7.47 -14.83 6.80
N ASP A 75 -8.24 -13.75 6.97
CA ASP A 75 -9.49 -13.51 6.25
C ASP A 75 -9.47 -12.20 5.43
N GLY A 76 -8.32 -11.52 5.37
CA GLY A 76 -8.19 -10.20 4.76
C GLY A 76 -6.79 -9.89 4.26
N ASP A 77 -6.57 -8.65 3.84
CA ASP A 77 -5.35 -8.22 3.16
C ASP A 77 -4.29 -7.66 4.15
N GLY A 78 -4.39 -8.07 5.42
CA GLY A 78 -3.48 -7.72 6.51
C GLY A 78 -3.91 -6.53 7.36
N PHE A 79 -2.97 -6.03 8.15
CA PHE A 79 -3.16 -4.86 9.00
C PHE A 79 -1.94 -3.95 8.99
N ILE A 80 -2.16 -2.63 9.10
CA ILE A 80 -1.15 -1.69 9.57
C ILE A 80 -1.25 -1.59 11.10
N VAL A 81 -0.12 -1.72 11.77
CA VAL A 81 0.01 -1.78 13.23
C VAL A 81 0.88 -0.63 13.70
N ASP A 82 0.31 0.22 14.53
CA ASP A 82 1.01 1.30 15.20
C ASP A 82 1.23 0.90 16.67
N ARG A 83 2.47 0.48 16.97
CA ARG A 83 2.80 -0.10 18.28
C ARG A 83 2.82 0.94 19.38
N ASP A 84 3.22 2.16 19.04
CA ASP A 84 3.30 3.27 20.00
C ASP A 84 1.91 3.70 20.46
N ARG A 85 0.95 3.81 19.54
CA ARG A 85 -0.44 4.15 19.88
C ARG A 85 -1.30 2.96 20.26
N ARG A 86 -0.80 1.76 20.08
CA ARG A 86 -1.52 0.50 20.28
C ARG A 86 -2.80 0.38 19.47
N ILE A 87 -2.73 0.81 18.22
CA ILE A 87 -3.87 0.76 17.29
C ILE A 87 -3.54 -0.09 16.07
N VAL A 88 -4.58 -0.71 15.53
CA VAL A 88 -4.52 -1.55 14.34
C VAL A 88 -5.56 -1.08 13.34
N PHE A 89 -5.15 -1.03 12.07
CA PHE A 89 -5.99 -0.70 10.93
C PHE A 89 -6.02 -1.89 9.98
N PRO A 90 -7.18 -2.55 9.78
CA PRO A 90 -7.32 -3.55 8.73
C PRO A 90 -7.06 -2.92 7.37
N THR A 91 -6.35 -3.64 6.52
CA THR A 91 -6.09 -3.22 5.14
C THR A 91 -6.96 -3.98 4.17
N GLU A 92 -7.40 -3.28 3.14
CA GLU A 92 -7.94 -3.83 1.92
C GLU A 92 -6.99 -3.47 0.78
N HIS A 93 -6.85 -4.36 -0.19
CA HIS A 93 -6.00 -4.15 -1.34
C HIS A 93 -6.78 -4.24 -2.64
N VAL A 94 -6.38 -3.40 -3.60
CA VAL A 94 -6.76 -3.54 -5.01
C VAL A 94 -5.53 -3.35 -5.88
N ASN A 95 -5.51 -4.07 -6.99
CA ASN A 95 -4.42 -4.02 -7.95
C ASN A 95 -4.90 -3.35 -9.23
N ALA A 96 -4.20 -2.31 -9.64
CA ALA A 96 -4.34 -1.63 -10.92
C ALA A 96 -3.11 -1.91 -11.81
N LEU A 97 -2.64 -3.17 -11.80
CA LEU A 97 -1.43 -3.60 -12.51
C LEU A 97 -1.68 -3.82 -14.02
N GLU A 98 -0.67 -3.53 -14.84
CA GLU A 98 -0.64 -3.84 -16.26
C GLU A 98 -0.21 -5.29 -16.49
N ILE A 99 -1.18 -6.21 -16.37
CA ILE A 99 -0.93 -7.62 -16.67
C ILE A 99 -1.10 -7.84 -18.18
N PRO A 100 -0.09 -8.36 -18.91
CA PRO A 100 -0.11 -8.52 -20.37
C PRO A 100 -1.13 -9.54 -20.95
N GLN A 101 -2.16 -9.95 -20.19
CA GLN A 101 -3.10 -11.02 -20.57
C GLN A 101 -4.26 -10.53 -21.48
N GLY A 102 -3.94 -9.85 -22.58
CA GLY A 102 -4.86 -9.67 -23.72
C GLY A 102 -6.06 -8.74 -23.53
N ARG A 103 -6.25 -8.13 -22.35
CA ARG A 103 -7.30 -7.12 -22.12
C ARG A 103 -6.70 -5.73 -22.21
N LYS A 104 -7.29 -4.87 -23.05
CA LYS A 104 -6.94 -3.44 -23.09
C LYS A 104 -7.55 -2.76 -21.86
N TRP A 105 -6.72 -2.50 -20.88
CA TRP A 105 -7.11 -1.76 -19.68
C TRP A 105 -7.04 -0.24 -19.93
N PRO A 106 -7.82 0.58 -19.21
CA PRO A 106 -7.60 2.02 -19.17
C PRO A 106 -6.14 2.32 -18.79
N SER A 107 -5.56 3.36 -19.37
CA SER A 107 -4.23 3.85 -18.98
C SER A 107 -4.35 4.85 -17.82
N GLY A 108 -3.24 5.06 -17.11
CA GLY A 108 -3.12 6.11 -16.10
C GLY A 108 -4.11 6.01 -14.95
N GLU A 109 -4.60 7.17 -14.52
CA GLU A 109 -5.43 7.36 -13.31
C GLU A 109 -6.76 6.61 -13.39
N GLN A 110 -7.34 6.43 -14.57
CA GLN A 110 -8.66 5.81 -14.71
C GLN A 110 -8.64 4.38 -14.17
N ARG A 111 -7.52 3.66 -14.36
CA ARG A 111 -7.36 2.31 -13.81
C ARG A 111 -7.34 2.30 -12.28
N ILE A 112 -6.69 3.29 -11.69
CA ILE A 112 -6.65 3.50 -10.22
C ILE A 112 -8.07 3.79 -9.72
N ILE A 113 -8.77 4.72 -10.38
CA ILE A 113 -10.14 5.10 -10.05
C ILE A 113 -11.08 3.89 -10.15
N ASP A 114 -11.05 3.16 -11.26
CA ASP A 114 -11.89 1.99 -11.48
C ASP A 114 -11.64 0.91 -10.42
N ALA A 115 -10.37 0.69 -10.02
CA ALA A 115 -10.01 -0.25 -8.97
C ALA A 115 -10.58 0.17 -7.60
N ILE A 116 -10.49 1.46 -7.26
CA ILE A 116 -11.07 2.00 -6.03
C ILE A 116 -12.60 1.88 -6.05
N GLU A 117 -13.25 2.22 -7.16
CA GLU A 117 -14.71 2.18 -7.32
C GLU A 117 -15.29 0.79 -7.05
N LEU A 118 -14.56 -0.29 -7.36
CA LEU A 118 -14.98 -1.66 -7.01
C LEU A 118 -15.13 -1.86 -5.50
N LYS A 119 -14.24 -1.26 -4.70
CA LYS A 119 -14.31 -1.32 -3.24
C LYS A 119 -15.35 -0.36 -2.69
N ILE A 120 -15.51 0.83 -3.28
CA ILE A 120 -16.58 1.79 -2.93
C ILE A 120 -17.96 1.15 -3.08
N LYS A 121 -18.19 0.41 -4.16
CA LYS A 121 -19.47 -0.27 -4.43
C LYS A 121 -19.88 -1.30 -3.38
N ARG A 122 -18.95 -1.77 -2.53
CA ARG A 122 -19.26 -2.67 -1.40
C ARG A 122 -19.94 -1.95 -0.24
N GLY A 123 -19.96 -0.61 -0.25
CA GLY A 123 -20.70 0.23 0.69
C GLY A 123 -19.89 0.68 1.92
N PRO A 124 -20.41 1.66 2.67
CA PRO A 124 -19.71 2.27 3.80
C PRO A 124 -19.39 1.29 4.94
N GLU A 125 -20.30 0.36 5.25
CA GLU A 125 -20.10 -0.64 6.30
C GLU A 125 -18.88 -1.52 6.03
N TYR A 126 -18.63 -1.86 4.77
CA TYR A 126 -17.48 -2.65 4.38
C TYR A 126 -16.15 -1.90 4.55
N ALA A 127 -16.16 -0.59 4.30
CA ALA A 127 -14.97 0.27 4.33
C ALA A 127 -14.65 0.83 5.73
N SER A 128 -15.65 0.90 6.61
CA SER A 128 -15.56 1.50 7.94
C SER A 128 -14.38 0.97 8.76
N GLY A 129 -13.53 1.87 9.24
CA GLY A 129 -12.37 1.55 10.08
C GLY A 129 -11.19 0.90 9.33
N LYS A 130 -11.28 0.73 8.01
CA LYS A 130 -10.23 0.11 7.18
C LYS A 130 -9.46 1.14 6.38
N VAL A 131 -8.26 0.75 5.97
CA VAL A 131 -7.43 1.48 5.01
C VAL A 131 -7.44 0.74 3.67
N LEU A 132 -7.59 1.45 2.56
CA LEU A 132 -7.47 0.87 1.22
C LEU A 132 -6.08 1.16 0.65
N VAL A 133 -5.37 0.12 0.22
CA VAL A 133 -4.10 0.21 -0.50
C VAL A 133 -4.33 -0.14 -1.96
N VAL A 134 -3.94 0.76 -2.86
CA VAL A 134 -4.08 0.62 -4.31
C VAL A 134 -2.69 0.47 -4.89
N PHE A 135 -2.31 -0.75 -5.25
CA PHE A 135 -1.01 -1.01 -5.86
C PHE A 135 -1.13 -0.95 -7.40
N PHE A 136 -0.27 -0.18 -8.04
CA PHE A 136 -0.27 -0.03 -9.50
C PHE A 136 1.15 0.04 -10.07
N ASP A 137 1.29 -0.48 -11.29
CA ASP A 137 2.50 -0.40 -12.10
C ASP A 137 2.11 0.15 -13.48
N GLY A 138 3.05 0.80 -14.17
CA GLY A 138 2.84 1.22 -15.56
C GLY A 138 1.76 2.30 -15.78
N ALA A 139 1.20 2.93 -14.75
CA ALA A 139 0.26 4.04 -14.93
C ALA A 139 0.91 5.25 -15.65
N GLY A 140 2.24 5.28 -15.71
CA GLY A 140 2.99 6.41 -16.25
C GLY A 140 2.73 7.65 -15.41
N TYR A 141 2.48 8.78 -16.07
CA TYR A 141 2.08 10.01 -15.39
C TYR A 141 0.62 9.92 -14.93
N PHE A 142 0.38 10.18 -13.64
CA PHE A 142 -0.96 10.27 -13.07
C PHE A 142 -1.07 11.54 -12.21
N LEU A 143 -2.20 12.23 -12.34
CA LEU A 143 -2.59 13.39 -11.56
C LEU A 143 -3.33 12.92 -10.32
N ARG A 144 -2.67 13.04 -9.18
CA ARG A 144 -3.28 12.82 -7.86
C ARG A 144 -4.56 13.65 -7.66
N SER A 145 -4.66 14.85 -8.26
CA SER A 145 -5.86 15.69 -8.18
C SER A 145 -7.07 15.02 -8.80
N ARG A 146 -6.91 14.38 -9.96
CA ARG A 146 -8.01 13.67 -10.62
C ARG A 146 -8.45 12.44 -9.85
N VAL A 147 -7.51 11.67 -9.29
CA VAL A 147 -7.87 10.56 -8.38
C VAL A 147 -8.67 11.09 -7.19
N ARG A 148 -8.19 12.18 -6.55
CA ARG A 148 -8.88 12.82 -5.42
C ARG A 148 -10.29 13.27 -5.78
N GLU A 149 -10.46 14.03 -6.85
CA GLU A 149 -11.76 14.53 -7.32
C GLU A 149 -12.78 13.41 -7.52
N ASN A 150 -12.34 12.24 -7.97
CA ASN A 150 -13.23 11.11 -8.21
C ASN A 150 -13.62 10.37 -6.93
N ILE A 151 -12.78 10.32 -5.90
CA ILE A 151 -13.01 9.47 -4.72
C ILE A 151 -13.40 10.26 -3.46
N PHE A 152 -13.20 11.58 -3.44
CA PHE A 152 -13.43 12.44 -2.27
C PHE A 152 -14.88 12.37 -1.79
N GLY A 153 -15.07 12.13 -0.49
CA GLY A 153 -16.39 12.02 0.15
C GLY A 153 -17.17 10.77 -0.27
N ARG A 154 -16.57 9.86 -1.04
CA ARG A 154 -17.23 8.66 -1.57
C ARG A 154 -16.58 7.37 -1.08
N HIS A 155 -15.31 7.39 -0.68
CA HIS A 155 -14.57 6.15 -0.43
C HIS A 155 -14.91 5.46 0.89
N ASN A 156 -15.31 6.20 1.93
CA ASN A 156 -15.68 5.70 3.26
C ASN A 156 -14.58 4.96 4.06
N PHE A 157 -13.43 4.64 3.44
CA PHE A 157 -12.22 4.19 4.14
C PHE A 157 -11.63 5.31 5.03
N GLU A 158 -10.89 4.93 6.07
CA GLU A 158 -10.13 5.88 6.91
C GLU A 158 -9.09 6.66 6.09
N ALA A 159 -8.47 5.97 5.14
CA ALA A 159 -7.55 6.52 4.16
C ALA A 159 -7.48 5.61 2.93
N VAL A 160 -7.15 6.20 1.79
CA VAL A 160 -6.75 5.47 0.57
C VAL A 160 -5.29 5.80 0.28
N PHE A 161 -4.43 4.78 0.20
CA PHE A 161 -3.04 4.91 -0.23
C PHE A 161 -2.89 4.39 -1.65
N CYS A 162 -2.50 5.25 -2.58
CA CYS A 162 -2.09 4.85 -3.92
C CYS A 162 -0.57 4.67 -3.96
N VAL A 163 -0.14 3.45 -4.26
CA VAL A 163 1.26 3.01 -4.26
C VAL A 163 1.66 2.64 -5.68
N GLY A 164 2.54 3.43 -6.28
CA GLY A 164 2.95 3.29 -7.67
C GLY A 164 4.45 3.17 -7.85
N LEU A 165 4.90 2.24 -8.69
CA LEU A 165 6.30 2.23 -9.15
C LEU A 165 6.56 3.48 -10.00
N GLY A 166 7.54 4.29 -9.60
CA GLY A 166 8.00 5.46 -10.32
C GLY A 166 9.15 5.15 -11.26
N GLU A 167 10.28 4.72 -10.70
CA GLU A 167 11.52 4.45 -11.43
C GLU A 167 12.10 3.09 -11.04
N SER A 168 12.67 2.38 -12.00
CA SER A 168 13.47 1.18 -11.80
C SER A 168 14.75 1.36 -12.61
N THR A 169 15.84 1.69 -11.93
CA THR A 169 17.12 2.01 -12.56
C THR A 169 18.23 1.11 -12.02
N GLU A 170 19.46 1.31 -12.49
CA GLU A 170 20.62 0.57 -11.96
C GLU A 170 20.92 0.89 -10.49
N SER A 171 20.50 2.06 -9.99
CA SER A 171 20.71 2.46 -8.60
C SER A 171 19.68 1.85 -7.64
N GLY A 172 18.52 1.43 -8.13
CA GLY A 172 17.47 0.83 -7.32
C GLY A 172 16.05 1.14 -7.82
N TYR A 173 15.13 1.25 -6.88
CA TYR A 173 13.69 1.36 -7.13
C TYR A 173 13.10 2.58 -6.41
N SER A 174 12.20 3.28 -7.07
CA SER A 174 11.51 4.43 -6.50
C SER A 174 10.01 4.21 -6.57
N TYR A 175 9.32 4.38 -5.45
CA TYR A 175 7.87 4.28 -5.35
C TYR A 175 7.25 5.59 -4.89
N TYR A 176 6.09 5.91 -5.44
CA TYR A 176 5.25 7.01 -4.96
C TYR A 176 4.14 6.43 -4.07
N VAL A 177 4.01 6.98 -2.87
CA VAL A 177 2.93 6.66 -1.93
C VAL A 177 2.14 7.93 -1.71
N THR A 178 0.93 7.98 -2.26
CA THR A 178 0.01 9.12 -2.11
C THR A 178 -1.13 8.76 -1.18
N GLU A 179 -1.28 9.54 -0.12
CA GLU A 179 -2.36 9.41 0.85
C GLU A 179 -3.53 10.34 0.50
N PHE A 180 -4.73 9.75 0.46
CA PHE A 180 -6.00 10.46 0.36
C PHE A 180 -6.82 10.21 1.62
N ARG A 181 -7.11 11.29 2.35
CA ARG A 181 -8.07 11.29 3.47
C ARG A 181 -9.11 12.38 3.27
N ASP A 182 -10.38 12.08 3.50
CA ASP A 182 -11.43 13.11 3.38
C ASP A 182 -11.20 14.28 4.35
N SER A 183 -10.61 14.01 5.53
CA SER A 183 -10.23 15.04 6.50
C SER A 183 -9.19 16.05 6.00
N PHE A 184 -8.47 15.74 4.91
CA PHE A 184 -7.55 16.68 4.27
C PHE A 184 -8.22 17.65 3.28
N VAL A 185 -9.55 17.57 3.12
CA VAL A 185 -10.40 18.42 2.29
C VAL A 185 -9.99 18.41 0.80
N GLY A 186 -8.96 19.16 0.42
CA GLY A 186 -8.41 19.21 -0.94
C GLY A 186 -6.94 18.81 -1.06
N GLN A 187 -6.27 18.48 0.05
CA GLN A 187 -4.85 18.13 0.04
C GLN A 187 -4.68 16.62 -0.10
N SER A 188 -3.67 16.24 -0.88
CA SER A 188 -3.12 14.88 -0.91
C SER A 188 -1.64 14.99 -0.61
N ILE A 189 -1.12 14.04 0.15
CA ILE A 189 0.28 14.03 0.54
C ILE A 189 0.96 12.88 -0.21
N THR A 190 2.00 13.22 -0.96
CA THR A 190 2.79 12.23 -1.69
C THR A 190 4.19 12.16 -1.09
N HIS A 191 4.66 10.94 -0.88
CA HIS A 191 6.06 10.65 -0.56
C HIS A 191 6.67 9.81 -1.67
N ARG A 192 7.95 10.03 -1.93
CA ARG A 192 8.82 9.15 -2.70
C ARG A 192 9.56 8.25 -1.72
N VAL A 193 9.55 6.95 -1.98
CA VAL A 193 10.34 5.95 -1.27
C VAL A 193 11.39 5.42 -2.24
N ASP A 194 12.64 5.72 -1.98
CA ASP A 194 13.78 5.26 -2.77
C ASP A 194 14.45 4.09 -2.04
N ILE A 195 14.61 2.97 -2.73
CA ILE A 195 15.19 1.73 -2.20
C ILE A 195 16.43 1.41 -3.02
N ASP A 196 17.54 1.10 -2.34
CA ASP A 196 18.77 0.75 -3.03
C ASP A 196 18.68 -0.59 -3.78
N ARG A 197 19.53 -0.80 -4.79
CA ARG A 197 19.51 -2.01 -5.63
C ARG A 197 19.71 -3.33 -4.87
N VAL A 198 20.21 -3.27 -3.64
CA VAL A 198 20.52 -4.44 -2.79
C VAL A 198 19.50 -4.65 -1.68
N PHE A 199 18.47 -3.81 -1.59
CA PHE A 199 17.38 -3.90 -0.60
C PHE A 199 17.90 -3.90 0.84
N GLU A 200 18.91 -3.07 1.09
CA GLU A 200 19.50 -2.88 2.42
C GLU A 200 19.20 -1.50 2.99
N ASN A 201 18.77 -0.54 2.19
CA ASN A 201 18.43 0.80 2.67
C ASN A 201 17.25 1.39 1.90
N TRP A 202 16.55 2.32 2.54
CA TRP A 202 15.58 3.17 1.89
C TRP A 202 15.67 4.62 2.40
N GLU A 203 15.18 5.54 1.59
CA GLU A 203 14.98 6.94 1.93
C GLU A 203 13.53 7.33 1.63
N VAL A 204 12.92 8.12 2.50
CA VAL A 204 11.57 8.66 2.27
C VAL A 204 11.65 10.17 2.14
N THR A 205 11.24 10.69 0.99
CA THR A 205 11.19 12.14 0.73
C THR A 205 9.76 12.59 0.50
N LYS A 206 9.32 13.63 1.21
CA LYS A 206 8.03 14.27 0.92
C LYS A 206 8.10 15.06 -0.38
N ILE A 207 7.19 14.78 -1.31
CA ILE A 207 7.07 15.55 -2.55
C ILE A 207 6.19 16.76 -2.29
N LEU A 208 6.84 17.92 -2.17
CA LEU A 208 6.16 19.20 -2.13
C LEU A 208 5.73 19.56 -3.55
N GLN A 209 4.43 19.57 -3.77
CA GLN A 209 3.78 20.11 -4.97
C GLN A 209 2.52 20.82 -4.52
#